data_AF-A0A7J9FRF9-F1
#
_entry.id   AF-A0A7J9FRF9-F1
#
_cell.length_a   1.000
_cell.length_b   1.000
_cell.length_c   1.000
_cell.angle_alpha   90.00
_cell.angle_beta   90.00
_cell.angle_gamma   90.00
#
_symmetry.space_group_name_H-M   'P 1'
#
loop_
_entity.id
_entity.type
_entity.pdbx_description
1 polymer ?
#
loop_
_entity_poly.entity_id
_entity_poly.type
_entity_poly.pdbx_seq_one_letter_code
_entity_poly.pdbx_strand_id
1 'polypeptide(L)' 'MGLPWYRVHIVVLNDPGLLLSVHIMHTALVVGWAGSMALYELVVFDPSDPVLDPM' A
#
# COMPACT_ATOMS: atom_id res chain seq x y z
N MET A 1 32.52 -10.10 1.69
CA MET A 1 31.30 -10.43 0.93
C MET A 1 30.15 -9.62 1.52
N GLY A 2 29.35 -8.95 0.69
CA GLY A 2 28.23 -8.12 1.15
C GLY A 2 27.04 -8.93 1.64
N LEU A 3 25.98 -8.24 2.07
CA LEU A 3 24.70 -8.88 2.44
C LEU A 3 24.09 -9.63 1.25
N PRO A 4 23.56 -10.86 1.43
CA PRO A 4 22.71 -11.49 0.43
C PRO A 4 21.49 -10.63 0.09
N TRP A 5 21.03 -10.66 -1.16
CA TRP A 5 19.97 -9.78 -1.66
C TRP A 5 18.66 -9.86 -0.85
N TYR A 6 18.31 -11.04 -0.34
CA TYR A 6 17.10 -11.25 0.46
C TYR A 6 17.21 -10.75 1.90
N ARG A 7 18.38 -10.23 2.31
CA ARG A 7 18.64 -9.69 3.67
C ARG A 7 18.81 -8.18 3.70
N VAL A 8 18.63 -7.47 2.58
CA VAL A 8 18.94 -6.03 2.50
C VAL A 8 18.19 -5.18 3.53
N HIS A 9 16.98 -5.56 3.95
CA HIS A 9 16.21 -4.81 4.94
C HIS A 9 16.68 -5.03 6.39
N ILE A 10 17.61 -5.93 6.68
CA ILE A 10 18.10 -6.13 8.06
C ILE A 10 18.82 -4.91 8.61
N VAL A 11 19.28 -4.00 7.73
CA VAL A 11 20.02 -2.80 8.10
C VAL A 11 19.25 -1.85 9.02
N VAL A 12 17.91 -1.89 9.01
CA VAL A 12 17.08 -1.03 9.87
C VAL A 12 16.72 -1.66 11.21
N LEU A 13 17.09 -2.93 11.46
CA LEU A 13 16.60 -3.66 12.64
C LEU A 13 17.00 -3.03 13.97
N ASN A 14 18.18 -2.41 14.03
CA ASN A 14 18.72 -1.75 15.23
C ASN A 14 18.74 -0.21 15.10
N ASP A 15 18.04 0.34 14.11
CA ASP A 15 17.87 1.79 13.92
C ASP A 15 16.37 2.14 14.02
N PRO A 16 15.88 2.52 15.21
CA PRO A 16 14.48 2.82 15.42
C PRO A 16 13.95 3.97 14.55
N GLY A 17 14.80 4.93 14.20
CA GLY A 17 14.42 6.08 13.37
C GLY A 17 14.15 5.65 11.93
N LEU A 18 15.07 4.88 11.33
CA LEU A 18 14.88 4.33 10.00
C LEU A 18 13.79 3.27 9.97
N LEU A 19 13.67 2.46 11.03
CA LEU A 19 12.58 1.50 11.16
C LEU A 19 11.22 2.20 11.15
N LEU A 20 11.05 3.28 11.92
CA LEU A 20 9.82 4.08 11.89
C LEU A 20 9.59 4.70 10.51
N SER A 21 10.63 5.22 9.86
CA SER A 21 10.52 5.80 8.52
C SER A 21 9.99 4.81 7.48
N VAL A 22 10.50 3.56 7.45
CA VAL A 22 10.01 2.54 6.51
C VAL A 22 8.60 2.08 6.83
N HIS A 23 8.19 2.09 8.12
CA HIS A 23 6.80 1.83 8.50
C HIS A 23 5.87 2.94 7.98
N ILE A 24 6.24 4.21 8.16
CA ILE A 24 5.48 5.34 7.63
C ILE A 24 5.38 5.25 6.09
N MET A 25 6.50 4.96 5.41
CA MET A 25 6.51 4.76 3.95
C MET A 25 5.55 3.63 3.54
N HIS A 26 5.59 2.48 4.20
CA HIS A 26 4.69 1.36 3.92
C HIS A 26 3.23 1.75 4.13
N THR A 27 2.90 2.43 5.24
CA THR A 27 1.55 2.95 5.50
C THR A 27 1.11 3.93 4.41
N ALA A 28 1.98 4.84 3.99
CA ALA A 28 1.68 5.79 2.93
C ALA A 28 1.38 5.09 1.59
N LEU A 29 2.14 4.05 1.23
CA LEU A 29 1.88 3.24 0.04
C LEU A 29 0.53 2.53 0.11
N VAL A 30 0.21 1.92 1.26
CA VAL A 30 -1.07 1.23 1.47
C VAL A 30 -2.25 2.20 1.38
N VAL A 31 -2.15 3.35 2.05
CA VAL A 31 -3.20 4.38 2.01
C VAL A 31 -3.34 4.98 0.61
N GLY A 32 -2.22 5.23 -0.08
CA GLY A 32 -2.23 5.71 -1.46
C GLY A 32 -2.89 4.73 -2.42
N TRP A 33 -2.58 3.44 -2.29
CA TRP A 33 -3.23 2.38 -3.06
C TRP A 33 -4.73 2.29 -2.76
N ALA A 34 -5.12 2.26 -1.48
CA ALA A 34 -6.51 2.17 -1.08
C ALA A 34 -7.34 3.34 -1.61
N GLY A 35 -6.83 4.57 -1.52
CA GLY A 35 -7.47 5.75 -2.09
C GLY A 35 -7.55 5.70 -3.61
N SER A 36 -6.47 5.27 -4.27
CA SER A 36 -6.44 5.16 -5.74
C SER A 36 -7.45 4.12 -6.25
N MET A 37 -7.56 2.97 -5.58
CA MET A 37 -8.51 1.93 -5.95
C MET A 37 -9.96 2.37 -5.70
N ALA A 38 -10.24 2.98 -4.54
CA ALA A 38 -11.58 3.50 -4.26
C ALA A 38 -12.00 4.58 -5.28
N LEU A 39 -11.09 5.49 -5.64
CA LEU A 39 -11.37 6.50 -6.67
C LEU A 39 -11.58 5.86 -8.05
N TYR A 40 -10.78 4.87 -8.41
CA TYR A 40 -10.95 4.13 -9.66
C TYR A 40 -12.32 3.43 -9.72
N GLU A 41 -12.69 2.72 -8.65
CA GLU A 41 -14.00 2.05 -8.55
C GLU A 41 -15.13 3.07 -8.68
N LEU A 42 -15.08 4.20 -7.95
CA LEU A 42 -16.11 5.24 -8.04
C LEU A 42 -16.24 5.89 -9.42
N VAL A 43 -15.16 5.97 -10.21
CA VAL A 43 -15.20 6.54 -11.56
C VAL A 43 -15.88 5.59 -12.55
N VAL A 44 -15.75 4.28 -12.36
CA VAL A 44 -16.25 3.26 -13.31
C VAL A 44 -17.59 2.67 -12.87
N PHE A 45 -17.91 2.74 -11.58
CA PHE A 45 -19.13 2.16 -11.01
C PHE A 45 -20.39 2.87 -11.52
N ASP A 46 -21.31 2.09 -12.09
CA ASP A 46 -22.66 2.53 -12.46
C ASP A 46 -23.67 2.06 -11.39
N PRO A 47 -24.24 2.97 -10.59
CA PRO A 47 -25.24 2.61 -9.58
C PRO A 47 -26.69 2.55 -10.11
N SER A 48 -26.91 2.63 -11.43
CA SER A 48 -28.25 2.90 -11.99
C SER A 48 -29.26 1.75 -11.82
N ASP A 49 -28.84 0.48 -11.83
CA ASP A 49 -29.71 -0.68 -11.64
C ASP A 49 -29.14 -1.68 -10.61
N PRO A 50 -29.30 -1.42 -9.30
CA PRO A 50 -28.74 -2.29 -8.27
C PRO A 50 -29.43 -3.66 -8.13
N VAL A 51 -30.54 -3.90 -8.85
CA VAL A 51 -31.24 -5.20 -8.83
C VAL A 51 -30.68 -6.13 -9.90
N LEU A 52 -30.38 -5.61 -11.09
CA LEU A 52 -29.89 -6.39 -12.22
C LEU A 52 -28.38 -6.22 -12.50
N ASP A 53 -27.75 -5.16 -11.97
CA ASP A 53 -26.32 -4.86 -12.10
C ASP A 53 -25.72 -4.37 -10.75
N PRO A 54 -25.54 -5.27 -9.76
CA PRO A 54 -24.90 -4.93 -8.49
C PRO A 54 -23.37 -4.78 -8.63
N MET A 55 -22.73 -4.28 -7.56
CA MET A 55 -21.26 -4.13 -7.45
C MET A 55 -20.46 -5.40 -7.71
#